data_AF-A0A848XJ90-F1
#
_entry.id   AF-A0A848XJ90-F1
#
_cell.length_a   1.000
_cell.length_b   1.000
_cell.length_c   1.000
_cell.angle_alpha   90.00
_cell.angle_beta   90.00
_cell.angle_gamma   90.00
#
_symmetry.space_group_name_H-M   'P 1'
#
loop_
_entity.id
_entity.type
_entity.pdbx_description
1 polymer ?
#
loop_
_entity_poly.entity_id
_entity_poly.type
_entity_poly.pdbx_seq_one_letter_code
_entity_poly.pdbx_strand_id
1 'polypeptide(L)'
;LREEYHGRAAYDFGQGPLNTVTETLALRGALDEALSVIRLNVEYNGDQPFPHVLEAQILMEMGDREGAVAAMERAIELAPESDQFREMLERMRGGAGA
;
A
#
# COMPACT_ATOMS: atom_id res chain seq x y z
N LEU A 1 -14.43 -25.17 -2.41
CA LEU A 1 -14.76 -24.28 -3.55
C LEU A 1 -15.12 -22.93 -2.94
N ARG A 2 -14.17 -22.00 -2.80
CA ARG A 2 -14.52 -20.63 -2.41
C ARG A 2 -14.93 -19.93 -3.70
N GLU A 3 -16.21 -19.62 -3.77
CA GLU A 3 -16.84 -18.93 -4.88
C GLU A 3 -16.32 -17.49 -4.92
N GLU A 4 -15.48 -17.19 -5.91
CA GLU A 4 -15.25 -15.81 -6.35
C GLU A 4 -16.54 -15.32 -7.00
N TYR A 5 -17.37 -14.66 -6.20
CA TYR A 5 -18.64 -14.08 -6.62
C TYR A 5 -18.37 -12.70 -7.24
N HIS A 6 -18.03 -12.66 -8.52
CA HIS A 6 -17.97 -11.42 -9.30
C HIS A 6 -19.36 -11.07 -9.85
N GLY A 7 -20.23 -10.57 -8.98
CA GLY A 7 -21.58 -10.10 -9.33
C GLY A 7 -21.57 -8.70 -9.95
N ARG A 8 -21.82 -8.62 -11.27
CA ARG A 8 -22.11 -7.39 -12.03
C ARG A 8 -23.25 -6.58 -11.39
N ALA A 9 -22.95 -5.37 -10.92
CA ALA A 9 -23.81 -4.17 -10.72
C ALA A 9 -23.35 -3.28 -9.55
N ALA A 10 -22.23 -3.60 -8.88
CA ALA A 10 -21.51 -2.67 -8.02
C ALA A 10 -20.42 -2.00 -8.85
N TYR A 11 -20.20 -0.69 -8.67
CA TYR A 11 -18.97 -0.06 -9.15
C TYR A 11 -17.78 -0.94 -8.74
N ASP A 12 -16.92 -1.28 -9.70
CA ASP A 12 -15.67 -1.99 -9.43
C ASP A 12 -14.81 -1.07 -8.57
N PHE A 13 -14.95 -1.17 -7.25
CA PHE A 13 -14.01 -0.68 -6.25
C PHE A 13 -12.98 -1.77 -5.93
N GLY A 14 -12.67 -2.64 -6.89
CA GLY A 14 -11.49 -3.50 -6.80
C GLY A 14 -10.24 -2.66 -6.59
N GLN A 15 -9.15 -3.32 -6.20
CA GLN A 15 -7.91 -2.62 -5.84
C GLN A 15 -7.44 -1.59 -6.87
N GLY A 16 -7.64 -1.86 -8.16
CA GLY A 16 -7.19 -1.01 -9.26
C GLY A 16 -7.62 0.45 -9.10
N PRO A 17 -8.93 0.77 -9.06
CA PRO A 17 -9.40 2.14 -8.92
C PRO A 17 -8.88 2.87 -7.68
N LEU A 18 -8.86 2.21 -6.50
CA LEU A 18 -8.38 2.85 -5.28
C LEU A 18 -6.86 3.09 -5.34
N ASN A 19 -6.09 2.17 -5.92
CA ASN A 19 -4.66 2.35 -6.18
C ASN A 19 -4.42 3.53 -7.13
N THR A 20 -5.14 3.59 -8.25
CA THR A 20 -4.96 4.68 -9.24
C THR A 20 -5.30 6.05 -8.66
N VAL A 21 -6.38 6.17 -7.88
CA VAL A 21 -6.74 7.42 -7.19
C VAL A 21 -5.66 7.80 -6.18
N THR A 22 -5.20 6.84 -5.39
CA THR A 22 -4.13 7.03 -4.40
C THR A 22 -2.85 7.54 -5.06
N GLU A 23 -2.37 6.86 -6.09
CA GLU A 23 -1.16 7.25 -6.85
C GLU A 23 -1.33 8.63 -7.47
N THR A 24 -2.50 8.93 -8.03
CA THR A 24 -2.79 10.24 -8.63
C THR A 24 -2.75 11.36 -7.59
N LEU A 25 -3.27 11.12 -6.38
CA LEU A 25 -3.22 12.09 -5.28
C LEU A 25 -1.80 12.29 -4.79
N ALA A 26 -1.05 11.20 -4.60
CA ALA A 26 0.36 11.25 -4.18
C ALA A 26 1.22 12.04 -5.19
N LEU A 27 1.07 11.77 -6.49
CA LEU A 27 1.75 12.50 -7.56
C LEU A 27 1.43 14.00 -7.59
N ARG A 28 0.27 14.41 -7.05
CA ARG A 28 -0.12 15.82 -6.92
C ARG A 28 0.35 16.45 -5.60
N GLY A 29 1.03 15.70 -4.75
CA GLY A 29 1.45 16.13 -3.41
C GLY A 29 0.30 16.15 -2.38
N ALA A 30 -0.88 15.64 -2.73
CA ALA A 30 -2.03 15.52 -1.84
C ALA A 30 -1.88 14.26 -0.97
N LEU A 31 -0.82 14.24 -0.14
CA LEU A 31 -0.39 13.04 0.58
C LEU A 31 -1.37 12.62 1.69
N ASP A 32 -2.01 13.57 2.37
CA ASP A 32 -3.02 13.27 3.40
C ASP A 32 -4.26 12.60 2.79
N GLU A 33 -4.71 13.09 1.63
CA GLU A 33 -5.81 12.48 0.89
C GLU A 33 -5.42 11.12 0.32
N ALA A 34 -4.21 10.98 -0.23
CA ALA A 34 -3.68 9.70 -0.69
C ALA A 34 -3.65 8.67 0.45
N LEU A 35 -3.17 9.06 1.64
CA LEU A 35 -3.13 8.21 2.82
C LEU A 35 -4.54 7.81 3.28
N SER A 36 -5.51 8.72 3.17
CA SER A 36 -6.91 8.41 3.50
C SER A 36 -7.49 7.37 2.54
N VAL A 37 -7.24 7.50 1.23
CA VAL A 37 -7.74 6.56 0.22
C VAL A 37 -7.06 5.19 0.33
N ILE A 38 -5.73 5.15 0.56
CA ILE A 38 -5.03 3.87 0.68
C ILE A 38 -5.43 3.10 1.93
N ARG A 39 -5.72 3.78 3.04
CA ARG A 39 -6.22 3.13 4.27
C ARG A 39 -7.59 2.48 4.07
N LEU A 40 -8.46 3.11 3.28
CA LEU A 40 -9.71 2.45 2.85
C LEU A 40 -9.41 1.20 2.02
N ASN A 41 -8.45 1.27 1.10
CA ASN A 41 -8.08 0.09 0.33
C ASN A 41 -7.52 -1.04 1.21
N VAL A 42 -6.70 -0.71 2.22
CA VAL A 42 -6.21 -1.67 3.21
C VAL A 42 -7.36 -2.25 4.05
N GLU A 43 -8.39 -1.48 4.38
CA GLU A 43 -9.57 -1.98 5.09
C GLU A 43 -10.33 -3.04 4.26
N TYR A 44 -10.50 -2.81 2.96
CA TYR A 44 -11.26 -3.72 2.09
C TYR A 44 -10.42 -4.86 1.49
N ASN A 45 -9.11 -4.66 1.33
CA ASN A 45 -8.20 -5.54 0.59
C ASN A 45 -6.88 -5.79 1.33
N GLY A 46 -6.90 -5.72 2.66
CA GLY A 46 -5.70 -5.85 3.51
C GLY A 46 -5.07 -7.25 3.56
N ASP A 47 -5.66 -8.23 2.89
CA ASP A 47 -5.12 -9.56 2.66
C ASP A 47 -4.20 -9.65 1.44
N GLN A 48 -4.03 -8.54 0.71
CA GLN A 48 -3.15 -8.45 -0.45
C GLN A 48 -1.96 -7.55 -0.14
N PRO A 49 -0.76 -7.84 -0.67
CA PRO A 49 0.45 -7.10 -0.31
C PRO A 49 0.47 -5.67 -0.86
N PHE A 50 -0.10 -5.44 -2.05
CA PHE A 50 0.10 -4.19 -2.79
C PHE A 50 -0.46 -2.92 -2.08
N PRO A 51 -1.65 -2.92 -1.47
CA PRO A 51 -2.13 -1.76 -0.71
C PRO A 51 -1.17 -1.33 0.40
N HIS A 52 -0.55 -2.28 1.11
CA HIS A 52 0.44 -1.99 2.15
C HIS A 52 1.75 -1.43 1.57
N VAL A 53 2.17 -1.90 0.38
CA VAL A 53 3.34 -1.35 -0.34
C VAL A 53 3.11 0.11 -0.75
N LEU A 54 1.90 0.45 -1.19
CA LEU A 54 1.55 1.81 -1.59
C LEU A 54 1.38 2.73 -0.36
N GLU A 55 0.78 2.23 0.72
CA GLU A 55 0.74 2.94 2.01
C GLU A 55 2.16 3.26 2.51
N ALA A 56 3.06 2.29 2.46
CA ALA A 56 4.45 2.49 2.87
C ALA A 56 5.16 3.60 2.07
N GLN A 57 4.92 3.67 0.75
CA GLN A 57 5.51 4.71 -0.11
C GLN A 57 4.98 6.10 0.25
N ILE A 58 3.67 6.24 0.45
CA ILE A 58 3.05 7.52 0.84
C ILE A 58 3.59 7.98 2.19
N LEU A 59 3.67 7.08 3.17
CA LEU A 59 4.21 7.39 4.49
C LEU A 59 5.68 7.83 4.42
N MET A 60 6.49 7.21 3.54
CA MET A 60 7.87 7.68 3.29
C MET A 60 7.90 9.09 2.72
N GLU A 61 7.03 9.42 1.76
CA GLU A 61 6.94 10.77 1.18
C GLU A 61 6.48 11.81 2.20
N MET A 62 5.62 11.41 3.16
CA MET A 62 5.20 12.25 4.29
C MET A 62 6.28 12.38 5.38
N GLY A 63 7.35 11.59 5.32
CA GLY A 63 8.38 11.52 6.35
C GLY A 63 8.02 10.65 7.57
N ASP A 64 6.86 9.99 7.55
CA ASP A 64 6.48 8.99 8.56
C ASP A 64 7.15 7.65 8.26
N ARG A 65 8.43 7.61 8.58
CA ARG A 65 9.27 6.45 8.34
C ARG A 65 8.87 5.23 9.17
N GLU A 66 8.42 5.45 10.41
CA GLU A 66 8.00 4.37 11.30
C GLU A 66 6.73 3.69 10.76
N GLY A 67 5.74 4.49 10.35
CA GLY A 67 4.54 3.99 9.69
C GLY A 67 4.85 3.26 8.39
N ALA A 68 5.77 3.80 7.57
CA ALA A 68 6.17 3.16 6.33
C ALA A 68 6.80 1.78 6.52
N VAL A 69 7.67 1.64 7.53
CA VAL A 69 8.30 0.37 7.89
C VAL A 69 7.23 -0.65 8.31
N ALA A 70 6.29 -0.25 9.16
CA ALA A 70 5.21 -1.13 9.61
C ALA A 70 4.31 -1.61 8.46
N ALA A 71 3.96 -0.73 7.53
CA ALA A 71 3.19 -1.10 6.34
C ALA A 71 3.98 -2.06 5.43
N MET A 72 5.27 -1.80 5.22
CA MET A 72 6.12 -2.69 4.41
C MET A 72 6.32 -4.07 5.05
N GLU A 73 6.44 -4.14 6.38
CA GLU A 73 6.47 -5.41 7.11
C GLU A 73 5.19 -6.22 6.86
N ARG A 74 4.03 -5.56 6.87
CA ARG A 74 2.76 -6.22 6.55
C ARG A 74 2.71 -6.74 5.11
N ALA A 75 3.26 -6.01 4.14
CA ALA A 75 3.38 -6.49 2.77
C ALA A 75 4.26 -7.75 2.67
N ILE A 76 5.36 -7.81 3.42
CA ILE A 76 6.26 -8.98 3.46
C ILE A 76 5.59 -10.18 4.14
N GLU A 77 4.80 -9.97 5.20
CA GLU A 77 4.04 -11.06 5.83
C GLU A 77 3.07 -11.73 4.85
N LEU A 78 2.52 -10.96 3.91
CA LEU A 78 1.58 -11.44 2.89
C LEU A 78 2.27 -12.06 1.67
N ALA A 79 3.52 -11.68 1.38
CA ALA A 79 4.31 -12.18 0.27
C ALA A 79 5.81 -12.35 0.67
N PRO A 80 6.13 -13.33 1.54
CA PRO A 80 7.47 -13.48 2.13
C PRO A 80 8.56 -13.84 1.12
N GLU A 81 8.19 -14.43 -0.02
CA GLU A 81 9.08 -14.80 -1.11
C GLU A 81 9.60 -13.59 -1.91
N SER A 82 9.01 -12.41 -1.73
CA SER A 82 9.42 -11.21 -2.46
C SER A 82 10.74 -10.63 -1.92
N ASP A 83 11.85 -10.93 -2.61
CA ASP A 83 13.14 -10.29 -2.35
C ASP A 83 13.05 -8.76 -2.49
N GLN A 84 12.26 -8.29 -3.46
CA GLN A 84 12.05 -6.86 -3.71
C GLN A 84 11.46 -6.14 -2.48
N PHE A 85 10.48 -6.74 -1.79
CA PHE A 85 9.89 -6.10 -0.60
C PHE A 85 10.89 -6.03 0.55
N ARG A 86 11.73 -7.06 0.71
CA ARG A 86 12.81 -7.04 1.70
C ARG A 86 13.83 -5.94 1.38
N GLU A 87 14.22 -5.77 0.12
CA GLU A 87 15.09 -4.67 -0.30
C GLU A 87 14.47 -3.30 -0.04
N MET A 88 13.17 -3.13 -0.33
CA MET A 88 12.45 -1.88 -0.05
C MET A 88 12.41 -1.58 1.45
N LEU A 89 12.14 -2.58 2.30
CA LEU A 89 12.15 -2.44 3.76
C LEU A 89 13.53 -2.02 4.27
N GLU A 90 14.60 -2.67 3.79
CA GLU A 90 15.96 -2.31 4.16
C GLU A 90 16.32 -0.90 3.72
N ARG A 91 15.88 -0.45 2.53
CA ARG A 91 16.04 0.95 2.11
C ARG A 91 15.30 1.91 3.04
N MET A 92 14.07 1.58 3.43
CA MET A 92 13.29 2.36 4.37
C MET A 92 13.96 2.42 5.75
N ARG A 93 14.62 1.34 6.22
CA ARG A 93 15.40 1.32 7.47
C ARG A 93 16.81 1.92 7.37
N GLY A 94 17.37 1.97 6.17
CA GLY A 94 18.75 2.41 5.88
C GLY A 94 18.95 3.92 5.68
N GLY A 95 17.91 4.70 5.40
CA GLY A 95 17.98 6.17 5.28
C GLY A 95 18.38 6.98 6.53
N ALA A 96 19.01 6.39 7.55
CA ALA A 96 19.59 7.08 8.72
C ALA A 96 21.13 7.14 8.70
N GLY A 97 21.80 6.80 7.59
CA GLY A 97 23.26 6.79 7.57
C GLY A 97 23.87 6.79 6.18
N ALA A 98 24.10 7.99 5.65
CA ALA A 98 25.20 8.32 4.75
C ALA A 98 25.50 9.82 4.88
#